data_AF-A0A0F9DJR3-F1
#
_entry.id   AF-A0A0F9DJR3-F1
#
_cell.length_a   1.000
_cell.length_b   1.000
_cell.length_c   1.000
_cell.angle_alpha   90.00
_cell.angle_beta   90.00
_cell.angle_gamma   90.00
#
_symmetry.space_group_name_H-M   'P 1'
#
loop_
_entity.id
_entity.type
_entity.pdbx_description
1 polymer ?
#
loop_
_entity_poly.entity_id
_entity_poly.type
_entity_poly.pdbx_seq_one_letter_code
_entity_poly.pdbx_strand_id
1 'polypeptide(L)'
;MENKVNRIIRDVEKRGDIALIEATKRFDGVSLNAGGIKVSNEQIDAAGRGFDDNFYHAVDLSIKRVRKYHELAVAKDWMYSDDTGSTFGQKYTPLERVGIYIPGGKA
;
A
#
# COMPACT_ATOMS: atom_id res chain seq x y z
N MET A 1 14.85 19.71 -9.64
CA MET A 1 14.32 18.85 -8.56
C MET A 1 14.71 17.40 -8.76
N GLU A 2 14.64 16.88 -9.99
CA GLU A 2 15.02 15.52 -10.37
C GLU A 2 16.37 15.03 -9.79
N ASN A 3 17.44 15.82 -9.91
CA ASN A 3 18.75 15.46 -9.34
C ASN A 3 18.75 15.27 -7.80
N LYS A 4 17.85 15.95 -7.07
CA LYS A 4 17.72 15.79 -5.61
C LYS A 4 16.98 14.50 -5.25
N VAL A 5 15.89 14.20 -5.97
CA VAL A 5 15.11 12.97 -5.77
C VAL A 5 15.97 11.74 -6.10
N ASN A 6 16.68 11.76 -7.24
CA ASN A 6 17.57 10.67 -7.63
C ASN A 6 18.67 10.40 -6.59
N ARG A 7 19.15 11.44 -5.91
CA ARG A 7 20.12 11.27 -4.82
C ARG A 7 19.49 10.57 -3.62
N ILE A 8 18.29 10.95 -3.21
CA ILE A 8 17.58 10.31 -2.08
C ILE A 8 17.33 8.84 -2.38
N ILE A 9 16.86 8.52 -3.59
CA ILE A 9 16.63 7.13 -4.02
C ILE A 9 17.92 6.32 -3.91
N ARG A 10 19.03 6.81 -4.49
CA ARG A 10 20.33 6.13 -4.42
C ARG A 10 20.85 5.97 -3.01
N ASP A 11 20.60 6.94 -2.13
CA ASP A 11 21.03 6.87 -0.73
C ASP A 11 20.24 5.79 0.02
N VAL A 12 18.93 5.68 -0.20
CA VAL A 12 18.07 4.63 0.39
C VAL A 12 18.43 3.26 -0.17
N GLU A 13 18.67 3.13 -1.48
CA GLU A 13 19.12 1.87 -2.10
C GLU A 13 20.42 1.36 -1.48
N LYS A 14 21.37 2.25 -1.18
CA LYS A 14 22.69 1.87 -0.66
C LYS A 14 22.74 1.69 0.86
N ARG A 15 21.98 2.47 1.61
CA ARG A 15 22.08 2.56 3.08
C ARG A 15 20.82 2.12 3.82
N GLY A 16 19.74 1.79 3.09
CA GLY A 16 18.48 1.32 3.65
C GLY A 16 17.91 2.26 4.70
N ASP A 17 17.50 1.69 5.83
CA ASP A 17 16.83 2.36 6.95
C ASP A 17 17.60 3.57 7.49
N ILE A 18 18.93 3.57 7.44
CA ILE A 18 19.74 4.71 7.90
C ILE A 18 19.42 5.95 7.07
N ALA A 19 19.42 5.82 5.74
CA ALA A 19 19.09 6.94 4.86
C ALA A 19 17.61 7.34 4.98
N LEU A 20 16.72 6.37 5.20
CA LEU A 20 15.30 6.63 5.41
C LEU A 20 15.07 7.46 6.68
N ILE A 21 15.64 7.06 7.82
CA ILE A 21 15.52 7.77 9.11
C ILE A 21 16.11 9.18 9.01
N GLU A 22 17.26 9.34 8.37
CA GLU A 22 17.87 10.66 8.13
C GLU A 22 16.96 11.56 7.27
N ALA A 23 16.37 11.00 6.21
CA ALA A 23 15.44 11.71 5.34
C ALA A 23 14.16 12.10 6.09
N THR A 24 13.56 11.20 6.86
CA THR A 24 12.38 11.47 7.70
C THR A 24 12.68 12.58 8.72
N LYS A 25 13.82 12.55 9.39
CA LYS A 25 14.21 13.64 10.31
C LYS A 25 14.35 14.97 9.58
N ARG A 26 14.90 14.96 8.36
CA ARG A 26 15.14 16.17 7.58
C ARG A 26 13.86 16.77 7.01
N PHE A 27 12.96 15.95 6.47
CA PHE A 27 11.79 16.42 5.72
C PHE A 27 10.53 16.48 6.58
N ASP A 28 10.38 15.54 7.52
CA ASP A 28 9.19 15.44 8.38
C ASP A 28 9.47 15.97 9.80
N GLY A 29 10.74 16.25 10.14
CA GLY A 29 11.14 16.73 11.47
C GLY A 29 11.08 15.66 12.57
N VAL A 30 10.79 14.40 12.22
CA VAL A 30 10.59 13.31 13.17
C VAL A 30 11.88 12.52 13.37
N SER A 31 12.32 12.36 14.61
CA SER A 31 13.46 11.52 14.94
C SER A 31 12.99 10.09 15.24
N LEU A 32 13.30 9.17 14.33
CA LEU A 32 13.00 7.75 14.46
C LEU A 32 14.26 6.95 14.80
N ASN A 33 14.05 5.78 15.42
CA ASN A 33 15.04 4.70 15.46
C ASN A 33 14.57 3.58 14.51
N ALA A 34 15.39 2.54 14.30
CA ALA A 34 15.06 1.44 13.39
C ALA A 34 13.72 0.74 13.75
N GLY A 35 13.40 0.62 15.04
CA GLY A 35 12.13 0.05 15.49
C GLY A 35 10.91 0.98 15.32
N GLY A 36 11.13 2.26 15.08
CA GLY A 36 10.07 3.28 14.94
C GLY A 36 9.61 3.54 13.52
N ILE A 37 10.17 2.86 12.51
CA ILE A 37 9.76 3.01 11.11
C ILE A 37 8.36 2.41 10.89
N LYS A 38 8.10 1.25 11.51
CA LYS A 38 6.81 0.57 11.43
C LYS A 38 5.94 0.97 12.61
N VAL A 39 4.72 1.41 12.34
CA VAL A 39 3.70 1.63 13.39
C VAL A 39 3.32 0.29 14.02
N SER A 40 3.31 0.23 15.35
CA SER A 40 2.97 -1.00 16.08
C SER A 40 1.46 -1.28 16.07
N ASN A 41 1.08 -2.54 16.27
CA ASN A 41 -0.34 -2.91 16.35
C ASN A 41 -1.03 -2.19 17.51
N GLU A 42 -0.34 -2.01 18.63
CA GLU A 42 -0.85 -1.32 19.81
C GLU A 42 -1.15 0.15 19.50
N GLN A 43 -0.30 0.82 18.70
CA GLN A 43 -0.55 2.19 18.25
C GLN A 43 -1.75 2.27 17.32
N ILE A 44 -1.91 1.29 16.41
CA ILE A 44 -3.07 1.21 15.50
C ILE A 44 -4.36 1.03 16.30
N ASP A 45 -4.37 0.08 17.25
CA ASP A 45 -5.53 -0.20 18.09
C ASP A 45 -5.89 1.00 18.97
N ALA A 46 -4.88 1.65 19.56
CA ALA A 46 -5.09 2.85 20.36
C ALA A 46 -5.68 4.00 19.53
N ALA A 47 -5.20 4.21 18.30
CA ALA A 47 -5.75 5.23 17.40
C ALA A 47 -7.20 4.93 16.99
N GLY A 48 -7.55 3.66 16.82
CA GLY A 48 -8.93 3.26 16.52
C GLY A 48 -9.91 3.63 17.64
N ARG A 49 -9.54 3.45 18.91
CA ARG A 49 -10.47 3.67 20.05
C ARG A 49 -11.04 5.09 20.16
N GLY A 50 -10.49 6.08 19.45
CA GLY A 50 -10.93 7.47 19.49
C GLY A 50 -12.15 7.81 18.61
N PHE A 51 -12.62 6.90 17.77
CA PHE A 51 -13.74 7.16 16.85
C PHE A 51 -15.09 6.71 17.42
N ASP A 52 -16.17 7.40 17.04
CA ASP A 52 -17.53 7.01 17.39
C ASP A 52 -18.08 5.90 16.48
N ASP A 53 -19.18 5.27 16.90
CA ASP A 53 -19.81 4.18 16.15
C ASP A 53 -20.28 4.61 14.75
N ASN A 54 -20.65 5.88 14.57
CA ASN A 54 -21.10 6.38 13.27
C ASN A 54 -19.95 6.42 12.26
N PHE A 55 -18.76 6.84 12.69
CA PHE A 55 -17.55 6.81 11.88
C PHE A 55 -17.22 5.38 11.46
N TYR A 56 -17.26 4.42 12.40
CA TYR A 56 -17.02 3.02 12.10
C TYR A 56 -18.01 2.44 11.09
N HIS A 57 -19.30 2.70 11.27
CA HIS A 57 -20.32 2.27 10.33
C HIS A 57 -20.12 2.87 8.93
N ALA A 58 -19.72 4.14 8.84
CA ALA A 58 -19.47 4.81 7.56
C ALA A 58 -18.27 4.18 6.83
N VAL A 59 -17.18 3.90 7.54
CA VAL A 59 -15.99 3.24 6.98
C VAL A 59 -16.31 1.81 6.53
N ASP A 60 -17.00 1.02 7.36
CA ASP A 60 -17.40 -0.35 7.01
C ASP A 60 -18.33 -0.40 5.79
N LEU A 61 -19.31 0.50 5.72
CA LEU A 61 -20.17 0.63 4.55
C LEU A 61 -19.36 0.95 3.28
N SER A 62 -18.37 1.83 3.39
CA SER A 62 -17.51 2.22 2.27
C SER A 62 -16.66 1.04 1.80
N ILE A 63 -16.03 0.30 2.74
CA ILE A 63 -15.27 -0.92 2.45
C ILE A 63 -16.15 -1.94 1.74
N LYS A 64 -17.36 -2.21 2.25
CA LYS A 64 -18.31 -3.17 1.66
C LYS A 64 -18.67 -2.81 0.23
N ARG A 65 -18.96 -1.54 -0.05
CA ARG A 65 -19.34 -1.08 -1.39
C ARG A 65 -18.17 -1.16 -2.37
N VAL A 66 -16.99 -0.69 -1.97
CA VAL A 66 -15.78 -0.74 -2.80
C VAL A 66 -15.42 -2.18 -3.12
N ARG A 67 -15.43 -3.07 -2.12
CA ARG A 67 -15.15 -4.50 -2.32
C ARG A 67 -16.14 -5.15 -3.28
N LYS A 68 -17.45 -4.98 -3.04
CA LYS A 68 -18.50 -5.56 -3.88
C LYS A 68 -18.36 -5.14 -5.34
N TYR A 69 -18.04 -3.87 -5.60
CA TYR A 69 -17.83 -3.39 -6.96
C TYR A 69 -16.61 -4.06 -7.62
N HIS A 70 -15.47 -4.10 -6.93
CA HIS A 70 -14.24 -4.65 -7.51
C HIS A 70 -14.28 -6.16 -7.68
N GLU A 71 -15.00 -6.89 -6.84
CA GLU A 71 -15.24 -8.33 -6.99
C GLU A 71 -15.92 -8.68 -8.33
N LEU A 72 -16.82 -7.82 -8.82
CA LEU A 72 -17.46 -8.01 -10.13
C LEU A 72 -16.49 -7.82 -11.31
N ALA A 73 -15.42 -7.04 -11.10
CA ALA A 73 -14.43 -6.71 -12.12
C ALA A 73 -13.21 -7.66 -12.12
N VAL A 74 -13.15 -8.62 -11.20
CA VAL A 74 -12.03 -9.58 -11.13
C VAL A 74 -12.06 -10.47 -12.38
N ALA A 75 -11.03 -10.35 -13.20
CA ALA A 75 -10.85 -11.19 -14.36
C ALA A 75 -10.64 -12.66 -13.95
N LYS A 76 -11.28 -13.57 -14.69
CA LYS A 76 -11.16 -15.01 -14.48
C LYS A 76 -10.23 -15.61 -15.51
N ASP A 77 -9.43 -16.57 -15.07
CA ASP A 77 -8.66 -17.42 -15.97
C ASP A 77 -9.60 -18.08 -16.97
N TRP A 78 -9.15 -18.19 -18.22
CA TRP A 78 -9.89 -18.86 -19.27
C TRP A 78 -8.96 -19.61 -20.20
N MET A 79 -9.48 -20.66 -20.82
CA MET A 79 -8.78 -21.49 -21.79
C MET A 79 -9.79 -22.13 -22.74
N TYR A 80 -9.42 -22.31 -24.01
CA TYR A 80 -10.19 -23.07 -24.99
C TYR A 80 -9.26 -23.82 -25.94
N SER A 81 -9.79 -24.85 -26.60
CA SER A 81 -9.10 -25.56 -27.68
C SER A 81 -9.80 -25.25 -29.01
N ASP A 82 -9.04 -25.05 -30.07
CA ASP A 82 -9.57 -24.80 -31.41
C ASP A 82 -9.74 -26.10 -32.22
N ASP A 83 -10.33 -25.98 -33.41
CA ASP A 83 -10.56 -27.12 -34.32
C ASP A 83 -9.25 -27.71 -34.89
N THR A 84 -8.11 -27.06 -34.67
CA THR A 84 -6.77 -27.57 -35.04
C THR A 84 -6.14 -28.40 -33.93
N GLY A 85 -6.78 -28.49 -32.76
CA GLY A 85 -6.27 -29.18 -31.57
C GLY A 85 -5.32 -28.33 -30.73
N SER A 86 -5.11 -27.05 -31.08
CA SER A 86 -4.30 -26.11 -30.31
C SER A 86 -5.07 -25.59 -29.10
N THR A 87 -4.37 -25.29 -27.99
CA THR A 87 -5.00 -24.75 -26.77
C THR A 87 -4.50 -23.34 -26.48
N PHE A 88 -5.45 -22.43 -26.26
CA PHE A 88 -5.21 -21.01 -26.00
C PHE A 88 -5.86 -20.59 -24.69
N GLY A 89 -5.28 -19.61 -23.99
CA GLY A 89 -5.83 -19.14 -22.74
C GLY A 89 -5.17 -17.87 -22.22
N GLN A 90 -5.73 -17.35 -21.13
CA GLN A 90 -5.16 -16.27 -20.36
C GLN A 90 -5.26 -16.60 -18.87
N LYS A 91 -4.14 -16.39 -18.17
CA LYS A 91 -4.04 -16.53 -16.73
C LYS A 91 -3.82 -15.17 -16.08
N TYR A 92 -4.63 -14.83 -15.10
CA TYR A 92 -4.52 -13.61 -14.31
C TYR A 92 -3.92 -13.97 -12.95
N THR A 93 -2.81 -13.32 -12.60
CA THR A 93 -2.12 -13.56 -11.31
C THR A 93 -1.98 -12.23 -10.56
N PRO A 94 -2.32 -12.17 -9.26
CA PRO A 94 -2.16 -10.95 -8.48
C PRO A 94 -0.68 -10.60 -8.29
N LEU A 95 -0.39 -9.31 -8.07
CA LEU A 95 0.92 -8.86 -7.62
C LEU A 95 1.20 -9.43 -6.22
N GLU A 96 2.44 -9.91 -6.00
CA GLU A 96 2.85 -10.46 -4.72
C GLU A 96 2.84 -9.40 -3.60
N ARG A 97 3.24 -8.17 -3.92
CA ARG A 97 3.34 -7.04 -2.99
C ARG A 97 2.94 -5.74 -3.67
N VAL A 98 2.22 -4.91 -2.94
CA VAL A 98 1.80 -3.56 -3.36
C VAL A 98 2.11 -2.58 -2.24
N GLY A 99 2.72 -1.44 -2.58
CA GLY A 99 2.91 -0.31 -1.67
C GLY A 99 1.87 0.77 -1.95
N ILE A 100 1.26 1.32 -0.90
CA ILE A 100 0.31 2.43 -0.98
C ILE A 100 0.92 3.62 -0.25
N TYR A 101 1.10 4.73 -0.96
CA TYR A 101 1.54 5.99 -0.36
C TYR A 101 0.33 6.86 -0.02
N ILE A 102 0.22 7.27 1.24
CA ILE A 102 -0.81 8.16 1.75
C ILE A 102 -0.10 9.43 2.25
N PRO A 103 -0.37 10.63 1.68
CA PRO A 103 0.17 11.88 2.19
C PRO A 103 -0.22 12.11 3.66
N GLY A 104 0.72 12.57 4.48
CA GLY A 104 0.44 12.93 5.88
C GLY A 104 -0.19 14.32 6.02
N GLY A 105 -0.70 14.63 7.21
CA GLY A 105 -1.33 15.91 7.56
C GLY A 105 -2.86 15.84 7.63
N LYS A 106 -3.52 17.00 7.65
CA LYS A 106 -4.99 17.12 7.64
C LYS A 106 -5.59 17.12 6.22
N ALA A 107 -4.81 16.72 5.23
CA ALA A 107 -5.20 16.73 3.82
C ALA A 107 -6.14 15.57 3.49
#